data_AF-A0A937W3B5-F1
#
_entry.id   AF-A0A937W3B5-F1
#
_cell.length_a   1.000
_cell.length_b   1.000
_cell.length_c   1.000
_cell.angle_alpha   90.00
_cell.angle_beta   90.00
_cell.angle_gamma   90.00
#
_symmetry.space_group_name_H-M   'P 1'
#
loop_
_entity.id
_entity.type
_entity.pdbx_description
1 polymer ?
#
loop_
_entity_poly.entity_id
_entity_poly.type
_entity_poly.pdbx_seq_one_letter_code
_entity_poly.pdbx_strand_id
1 'polypeptide(L)'
;MSLAALYGEMQDTYLALIHAFPLRPLRSEGELDEAMDVLDTLVGKETLTTAEADYLAVLSDLVEQYEADFHPVPAASDAELLQHMLEA
;
A
#
# COMPACT_ATOMS: atom_id res chain seq x y z
N MET A 1 12.28 0.00 28.75
CA MET A 1 12.51 0.75 27.50
C MET A 1 11.89 2.13 27.66
N SER A 2 12.57 3.21 27.26
CA SER A 2 12.11 4.60 27.45
C SER A 2 11.17 5.02 26.32
N LEU A 3 10.16 5.84 26.63
CA LEU A 3 9.25 6.43 25.64
C LEU A 3 10.03 7.17 24.53
N ALA A 4 11.09 7.90 24.91
CA ALA A 4 11.92 8.65 23.96
C ALA A 4 12.70 7.74 22.99
N ALA A 5 13.11 6.55 23.44
CA ALA A 5 13.78 5.58 22.56
C ALA A 5 12.77 4.94 21.58
N LEU A 6 11.56 4.63 22.05
CA LEU A 6 10.48 4.11 21.22
C LEU A 6 10.05 5.14 20.15
N TYR A 7 9.93 6.41 20.53
CA TYR A 7 9.64 7.50 19.59
C TYR A 7 10.76 7.72 18.56
N GLY A 8 12.03 7.59 18.97
CA GLY A 8 13.18 7.71 18.06
C GLY A 8 13.22 6.59 17.01
N GLU A 9 13.09 5.32 17.43
CA GLU A 9 13.08 4.18 16.50
C GLU A 9 11.90 4.22 15.52
N MET A 10 10.73 4.67 16.00
CA MET A 10 9.53 4.84 15.17
C MET A 10 9.72 5.96 14.12
N GLN A 11 10.37 7.06 14.51
CA GLN A 11 10.68 8.16 13.61
C GLN A 11 11.73 7.77 12.56
N ASP A 12 12.76 7.00 12.94
CA ASP A 12 13.80 6.53 12.02
C ASP A 12 13.23 5.55 10.98
N THR A 13 12.37 4.63 11.41
CA THR A 13 11.72 3.66 10.51
C THR A 13 10.79 4.37 9.52
N TYR A 14 9.96 5.31 10.00
CA TYR A 14 9.06 6.07 9.14
C TYR A 14 9.82 6.93 8.12
N LEU A 15 10.90 7.60 8.55
CA LEU A 15 11.72 8.41 7.65
C LEU A 15 12.42 7.57 6.59
N ALA A 16 12.89 6.36 6.94
CA ALA A 16 13.48 5.45 5.98
C ALA A 16 12.47 5.07 4.87
N LEU A 17 11.20 4.83 5.22
CA LEU A 17 10.13 4.56 4.24
C LEU A 17 9.87 5.77 3.35
N ILE A 18 9.75 6.96 3.93
CA ILE A 18 9.54 8.21 3.16
C ILE A 18 10.72 8.50 2.21
N HIS A 19 11.94 8.14 2.60
CA HIS A 19 13.11 8.25 1.73
C HIS A 19 13.13 7.21 0.61
N ALA A 20 12.58 6.02 0.84
CA ALA A 20 12.42 4.99 -0.19
C ALA A 20 11.32 5.37 -1.18
N PHE A 21 10.17 5.81 -0.68
CA PHE A 21 9.05 6.28 -1.49
C PHE A 21 8.27 7.39 -0.77
N PRO A 22 8.11 8.58 -1.36
CA PRO A 22 7.40 9.67 -0.70
C PRO A 22 5.87 9.52 -0.84
N LEU A 23 5.14 9.67 0.27
CA LEU A 23 3.67 9.68 0.29
C LEU A 23 3.12 10.96 -0.35
N ARG A 24 2.88 10.91 -1.66
CA ARG A 24 2.26 11.97 -2.46
C ARG A 24 1.35 11.34 -3.53
N PRO A 25 0.38 12.08 -4.08
CA PRO A 25 -0.45 11.56 -5.16
C PRO A 25 0.38 11.02 -6.32
N LEU A 26 0.03 9.80 -6.75
CA LEU A 26 0.63 9.11 -7.89
C LEU A 26 0.18 9.78 -9.19
N ARG A 27 1.07 9.84 -10.18
CA ARG A 27 0.82 10.53 -11.46
C ARG A 27 1.18 9.70 -12.70
N SER A 28 1.67 8.48 -12.51
CA SER A 28 2.05 7.59 -13.61
C SER A 28 2.03 6.13 -13.18
N GLU A 29 1.93 5.24 -14.17
CA GLU A 29 2.08 3.79 -14.00
C GLU A 29 3.40 3.42 -13.31
N GLY A 30 4.50 4.08 -13.67
CA GLY A 30 5.79 3.81 -13.02
C GLY A 30 5.80 4.17 -11.52
N GLU A 31 5.09 5.23 -11.12
CA GLU A 31 4.92 5.55 -9.70
C GLU A 31 3.99 4.54 -9.00
N LEU A 32 3.00 3.99 -9.71
CA LEU A 32 2.15 2.90 -9.21
C LEU A 32 2.96 1.61 -9.01
N ASP A 33 3.76 1.19 -9.99
CA ASP A 33 4.62 0.00 -9.90
C ASP A 33 5.58 0.11 -8.68
N GLU A 34 6.25 1.25 -8.52
CA GLU A 34 7.12 1.50 -7.37
C GLU A 34 6.36 1.48 -6.03
N ALA A 35 5.15 2.03 -5.99
CA ALA A 35 4.29 1.96 -4.81
C ALA A 35 3.90 0.51 -4.47
N MET A 36 3.56 -0.29 -5.48
CA MET A 36 3.21 -1.71 -5.34
C MET A 36 4.38 -2.52 -4.78
N ASP A 37 5.61 -2.29 -5.25
CA ASP A 37 6.81 -2.96 -4.72
C ASP A 37 7.01 -2.69 -3.21
N VAL A 38 6.74 -1.45 -2.77
CA VAL A 38 6.80 -1.08 -1.35
C VAL A 38 5.68 -1.73 -0.56
N LEU A 39 4.46 -1.76 -1.09
CA LEU A 39 3.32 -2.46 -0.47
C LEU A 39 3.62 -3.95 -0.29
N ASP A 40 4.08 -4.63 -1.34
CA ASP A 40 4.42 -6.07 -1.31
C ASP A 40 5.48 -6.37 -0.25
N THR A 41 6.49 -5.50 -0.15
CA THR A 41 7.54 -5.62 0.87
C THR A 41 6.98 -5.50 2.29
N LEU A 42 6.03 -4.59 2.52
CA LEU A 42 5.42 -4.39 3.84
C LEU A 42 4.42 -5.50 4.19
N VAL A 43 3.55 -5.88 3.27
CA VAL A 43 2.55 -6.94 3.46
C VAL A 43 3.22 -8.30 3.67
N GLY A 44 4.39 -8.53 3.08
CA GLY A 44 5.17 -9.75 3.28
C GLY A 44 5.83 -9.90 4.66
N LYS A 45 5.80 -8.89 5.53
CA LYS A 45 6.41 -8.95 6.87
C LYS A 45 5.53 -9.74 7.83
N GLU A 46 6.15 -10.60 8.65
CA GLU A 46 5.43 -11.33 9.71
C GLU A 46 4.82 -10.40 10.77
N THR A 47 5.50 -9.27 11.05
CA THR A 47 5.02 -8.24 11.98
C THR A 47 5.40 -6.86 11.46
N LEU A 48 4.47 -5.91 11.64
CA LEU A 48 4.69 -4.50 11.33
C LEU A 48 4.82 -3.70 12.62
N THR A 49 5.75 -2.76 12.63
CA THR A 49 5.75 -1.66 13.60
C THR A 49 4.55 -0.75 13.36
N THR A 50 4.18 0.05 14.37
CA THR A 50 3.09 1.04 14.22
C THR A 50 3.37 2.01 13.08
N ALA A 51 4.60 2.51 12.93
CA ALA A 51 4.97 3.41 11.84
C ALA A 51 4.83 2.76 10.45
N GLU A 52 5.22 1.49 10.32
CA GLU A 52 5.06 0.77 9.05
C GLU A 52 3.58 0.52 8.73
N ALA A 53 2.77 0.19 9.75
CA ALA A 53 1.33 0.01 9.57
C ALA A 53 0.63 1.32 9.17
N ASP A 54 0.97 2.44 9.82
CA ASP A 54 0.43 3.75 9.49
C ASP A 54 0.86 4.19 8.09
N TYR A 55 2.12 3.98 7.73
CA TYR A 55 2.64 4.24 6.39
C TYR A 55 1.92 3.39 5.33
N LEU A 56 1.77 2.08 5.59
CA LEU A 56 1.10 1.14 4.72
C LEU A 56 -0.32 1.59 4.41
N ALA A 57 -1.09 1.96 5.45
CA ALA A 57 -2.46 2.43 5.28
C ALA A 57 -2.55 3.65 4.34
N VAL A 58 -1.70 4.67 4.54
CA VAL A 58 -1.72 5.85 3.69
C VAL A 58 -1.25 5.55 2.26
N LEU A 59 -0.26 4.67 2.08
CA LEU A 59 0.18 4.28 0.74
C LEU A 59 -0.92 3.52 -0.01
N SER A 60 -1.65 2.64 0.67
CA SER A 60 -2.80 1.92 0.11
C SER A 60 -3.89 2.89 -0.37
N ASP A 61 -4.22 3.92 0.41
CA ASP A 61 -5.20 4.94 0.01
C ASP A 61 -4.76 5.69 -1.27
N LEU A 62 -3.46 5.98 -1.42
CA LEU A 62 -2.92 6.65 -2.61
C LEU A 62 -2.98 5.77 -3.86
N VAL A 63 -2.71 4.47 -3.70
CA VAL A 63 -2.82 3.48 -4.77
C VAL A 63 -4.28 3.32 -5.18
N GLU A 64 -5.19 3.10 -4.22
CA GLU A 64 -6.62 2.97 -4.49
C GLU A 64 -7.17 4.20 -5.23
N GLN A 65 -6.77 5.40 -4.80
CA GLN A 65 -7.19 6.62 -5.46
C GLN A 65 -6.72 6.69 -6.92
N TYR A 66 -5.46 6.31 -7.20
CA TYR A 66 -4.93 6.31 -8.57
C TYR A 66 -5.63 5.24 -9.42
N GLU A 67 -5.76 4.02 -8.93
CA GLU A 67 -6.42 2.93 -9.66
C GLU A 67 -7.90 3.23 -9.95
N ALA A 68 -8.62 3.88 -9.04
CA ALA A 68 -10.00 4.30 -9.29
C ALA A 68 -10.12 5.26 -10.49
N ASP A 69 -9.15 6.15 -10.67
CA ASP A 69 -9.12 7.14 -11.74
C ASP A 69 -8.62 6.57 -13.08
N PHE A 70 -7.64 5.65 -13.05
CA PHE A 70 -6.93 5.16 -14.24
C PHE A 70 -7.22 3.70 -14.62
N HIS A 71 -7.66 2.88 -13.67
CA HIS A 71 -8.01 1.45 -13.83
C HIS A 71 -9.39 1.11 -13.23
N PRO A 72 -10.48 1.75 -13.70
CA PRO A 72 -11.80 1.48 -13.15
C PRO A 72 -12.20 0.02 -13.37
N VAL A 73 -12.48 -0.71 -12.29
CA VAL A 73 -12.97 -2.09 -12.36
C VAL A 73 -14.46 -2.08 -12.69
N PRO A 74 -14.90 -2.63 -13.83
CA PRO A 74 -16.31 -2.69 -14.16
C PRO A 74 -17.05 -3.64 -13.22
N ALA A 75 -18.29 -3.32 -12.87
CA ALA A 75 -19.13 -4.22 -12.09
C ALA A 75 -19.39 -5.51 -12.88
N ALA A 76 -19.01 -6.66 -12.30
CA ALA A 76 -19.37 -7.97 -12.82
C ALA A 76 -20.82 -8.30 -12.42
N SER A 77 -21.56 -8.90 -13.33
CA SER A 77 -22.87 -9.48 -13.02
C SER A 77 -22.73 -10.78 -12.22
N ASP A 78 -23.75 -11.14 -11.45
CA ASP A 78 -23.81 -12.40 -10.69
C ASP A 78 -23.53 -13.62 -11.59
N ALA A 79 -23.97 -13.59 -12.85
CA ALA A 79 -23.75 -14.66 -13.82
C ALA A 79 -22.27 -14.75 -14.26
N GLU A 80 -21.61 -13.61 -14.50
CA GLU A 80 -20.18 -13.57 -14.84
C GLU A 80 -19.32 -14.05 -13.67
N LEU A 81 -19.69 -13.67 -12.45
CA LEU A 81 -18.99 -14.11 -11.24
C LEU A 81 -19.14 -15.62 -11.03
N LEU A 82 -20.35 -16.17 -11.21
CA LEU A 82 -20.59 -17.61 -11.17
C LEU A 82 -19.83 -18.36 -12.27
N GLN A 83 -19.79 -17.81 -13.49
CA GLN A 83 -19.04 -18.41 -14.59
C GLN A 83 -17.53 -18.47 -14.26
N HIS A 84 -16.97 -17.38 -13.75
CA HIS A 84 -15.55 -17.34 -13.36
C HIS A 84 -15.19 -18.38 -12.30
N MET A 85 -16.08 -18.67 -11.35
CA MET A 85 -15.88 -19.69 -10.31
C MET A 85 -15.95 -21.13 -10.84
N LEU A 86 -16.62 -21.37 -11.96
CA LEU A 86 -16.74 -22.70 -12.57
C LEU A 86 -15.57 -23.02 -13.54
N GLU A 87 -14.85 -21.98 -13.99
CA GLU A 87 -13.73 -22.09 -14.92
C GLU A 87 -12.35 -22.21 -14.24
N ALA A 88 -12.28 -22.03 -12.92
CA ALA A 88 -11.06 -22.15 -12.09
C ALA A 88 -10.93 -23.53 -11.43
#